data_AF-A0A511MJM9-F1
#
_entry.id   AF-A0A511MJM9-F1
#
_cell.length_a   1.000
_cell.length_b   1.000
_cell.length_c   1.000
_cell.angle_alpha   90.00
_cell.angle_beta   90.00
_cell.angle_gamma   90.00
#
_symmetry.space_group_name_H-M   'P 1'
#
loop_
_entity.id
_entity.type
_entity.pdbx_description
1 polymer ?
#
loop_
_entity_poly.entity_id
_entity_poly.type
_entity_poly.pdbx_seq_one_letter_code
_entity_poly.pdbx_strand_id
1 'polypeptide(L)'
;MGAIMPDEYDAVRKNLTPYERGLYFELGRAHEMGETADKGWVKQFRIQTAKGPRILDNARTAGQGIESVERKSGRVNERESREQIAKEHAGIAAGQIARSRWETVAGEKVPDKTRELMQDTADATKGKFQHVEISREAAARAMVIGRSLVSQQLELVRPYELQRADRARERLAKIRVIARAKEKAEKFRTAQQFQKAAARGREDAPRYVQAERARQTELRTERAKARVTPEAERAARAVAEKAVREFKERLSAGAVSAGKAPEKTTAGRESPEAAKAALIEQVERDAARLAAREFPFPVPDKPREQQTVEVGERSTPELAEAARVEREAAEKARAGREAAEKAREAAQERARAMEQAQLHGVSPEVRNLLALGQAHPPTAAVETKPGYAPGVERGGTGQGQDRARGIDPRGR
;
A
#
# COMPACT_ATOMS: atom_id res chain seq x y z
N MET A 1 52.90 14.80 12.91
CA MET A 1 51.85 14.09 12.14
C MET A 1 51.64 14.87 10.86
N GLY A 2 52.14 14.40 9.72
CA GLY A 2 51.94 15.07 8.43
C GLY A 2 50.45 15.00 8.06
N ALA A 3 49.87 16.12 7.63
CA ALA A 3 48.51 16.12 7.09
C ALA A 3 48.49 15.19 5.87
N ILE A 4 47.74 14.09 5.97
CA ILE A 4 47.50 13.19 4.84
C ILE A 4 46.68 13.99 3.84
N MET A 5 47.30 14.37 2.71
CA MET A 5 46.59 15.06 1.63
C MET A 5 45.48 14.13 1.12
N PRO A 6 44.23 14.62 0.97
CA PRO A 6 43.14 13.82 0.45
C PRO A 6 43.51 13.30 -0.94
N ASP A 7 43.43 11.98 -1.11
CA ASP A 7 43.67 11.36 -2.41
C ASP A 7 42.39 11.28 -3.24
N GLU A 8 42.49 10.74 -4.46
CA GLU A 8 41.34 10.59 -5.37
C GLU A 8 40.19 9.78 -4.74
N TYR A 9 40.53 8.78 -3.92
CA TYR A 9 39.55 7.98 -3.20
C TYR A 9 38.74 8.82 -2.21
N ASP A 10 39.41 9.67 -1.41
CA ASP A 10 38.73 10.59 -0.51
C ASP A 10 37.92 11.66 -1.26
N ALA A 11 38.44 12.14 -2.39
CA ALA A 11 37.75 13.11 -3.24
C ALA A 11 36.41 12.56 -3.77
N VAL A 12 36.40 11.31 -4.27
CA VAL A 12 35.17 10.65 -4.75
C VAL A 12 34.16 10.42 -3.62
N ARG A 13 34.62 10.16 -2.39
CA ARG A 13 33.75 9.88 -1.23
C ARG A 13 33.16 11.11 -0.55
N LYS A 14 33.78 12.29 -0.72
CA LYS A 14 33.50 13.50 0.07
C LYS A 14 32.01 13.87 0.11
N ASN A 15 31.30 13.71 -1.01
CA ASN A 15 29.89 14.09 -1.15
C ASN A 15 28.93 12.90 -1.16
N LEU A 16 29.39 11.72 -0.75
CA LEU A 16 28.59 10.50 -0.74
C LEU A 16 28.20 10.13 0.69
N THR A 17 26.97 9.67 0.86
CA THR A 17 26.49 9.04 2.10
C THR A 17 27.23 7.72 2.37
N PRO A 18 27.28 7.22 3.62
CA PRO A 18 27.89 5.92 3.92
C PRO A 18 27.30 4.77 3.10
N TYR A 19 25.99 4.82 2.84
CA TYR A 19 25.31 3.85 2.00
C TYR A 19 25.80 3.90 0.54
N GLU A 20 25.83 5.08 -0.09
CA GLU A 20 26.31 5.24 -1.46
C GLU A 20 27.78 4.83 -1.60
N ARG A 21 28.62 5.12 -0.60
CA ARG A 21 30.02 4.68 -0.58
C ARG A 21 30.15 3.17 -0.60
N GLY A 22 29.32 2.46 0.17
CA GLY A 22 29.25 1.00 0.17
C GLY A 22 28.78 0.47 -1.17
N LEU A 23 27.61 0.94 -1.60
CA LEU A 23 26.93 0.50 -2.82
C LEU A 23 27.79 0.69 -4.08
N TYR A 24 28.35 1.88 -4.29
CA TYR A 24 29.15 2.15 -5.49
C TYR A 24 30.45 1.33 -5.51
N PHE A 25 31.12 1.21 -4.37
CA PHE A 25 32.31 0.37 -4.29
C PHE A 25 31.99 -1.10 -4.58
N GLU A 26 30.95 -1.65 -3.96
CA GLU A 26 30.53 -3.04 -4.14
C GLU A 26 30.18 -3.33 -5.61
N LEU A 27 29.34 -2.48 -6.22
CA LEU A 27 28.93 -2.61 -7.62
C LEU A 27 30.10 -2.51 -8.59
N GLY A 28 30.95 -1.51 -8.40
CA GLY A 28 32.10 -1.30 -9.26
C GLY A 28 33.10 -2.44 -9.18
N ARG A 29 33.41 -2.92 -7.97
CA ARG A 29 34.29 -4.06 -7.78
C ARG A 29 33.70 -5.34 -8.36
N ALA A 30 32.41 -5.59 -8.15
CA ALA A 30 31.73 -6.72 -8.77
C ALA A 30 31.81 -6.68 -10.30
N HIS A 31 31.63 -5.50 -10.89
CA HIS A 31 31.78 -5.29 -12.34
C HIS A 31 33.22 -5.53 -12.82
N GLU A 32 34.22 -4.96 -12.14
CA GLU A 32 35.64 -5.17 -12.47
C GLU A 32 36.04 -6.66 -12.39
N MET A 33 35.49 -7.39 -11.42
CA MET A 33 35.74 -8.82 -11.24
C MET A 33 34.87 -9.70 -12.15
N GLY A 34 33.96 -9.09 -12.93
CA GLY A 34 33.02 -9.79 -13.81
C GLY A 34 32.07 -10.71 -13.06
N GLU A 35 31.66 -10.34 -11.85
CA GLU A 35 30.71 -11.05 -10.98
C GLU A 35 29.27 -10.81 -11.43
N THR A 36 28.92 -11.36 -12.59
CA THR A 36 27.60 -11.20 -13.23
C THR A 36 26.67 -12.37 -12.94
N ALA A 37 25.35 -12.11 -13.05
CA ALA A 37 24.31 -13.12 -12.89
C ALA A 37 24.51 -14.31 -13.86
N ASP A 38 24.94 -14.05 -15.10
CA ASP A 38 25.20 -15.10 -16.10
C ASP A 38 26.34 -16.06 -15.69
N LYS A 39 27.27 -15.60 -14.84
CA LYS A 39 28.33 -16.44 -14.27
C LYS A 39 27.90 -17.12 -12.95
N GLY A 40 26.62 -17.01 -12.59
CA GLY A 40 26.03 -17.59 -11.40
C GLY A 40 26.21 -16.76 -10.13
N TRP A 41 26.53 -15.47 -10.25
CA TRP A 41 26.63 -14.57 -9.10
C TRP A 41 25.26 -14.00 -8.72
N VAL A 42 24.96 -14.07 -7.43
CA VAL A 42 23.75 -13.54 -6.82
C VAL A 42 24.12 -12.60 -5.67
N LYS A 43 23.34 -11.54 -5.50
CA LYS A 43 23.50 -10.59 -4.41
C LYS A 43 22.69 -11.00 -3.20
N GLN A 44 23.14 -10.61 -2.01
CA GLN A 44 22.44 -10.80 -0.74
C GLN A 44 21.97 -12.25 -0.52
N PHE A 45 22.88 -13.20 -0.74
CA PHE A 45 22.57 -14.62 -0.68
C PHE A 45 22.55 -15.12 0.75
N ARG A 46 21.42 -15.67 1.19
CA ARG A 46 21.25 -16.15 2.57
C ARG A 46 21.63 -17.63 2.69
N ILE A 47 22.45 -17.94 3.69
CA ILE A 47 22.75 -19.30 4.14
C ILE A 47 22.43 -19.48 5.62
N GLN A 48 22.18 -20.72 6.02
CA GLN A 48 21.98 -21.09 7.42
C GLN A 48 23.23 -21.79 7.94
N THR A 49 23.95 -21.15 8.88
CA THR A 49 25.16 -21.70 9.49
C THR A 49 24.88 -22.22 10.90
N ALA A 50 25.82 -22.96 11.49
CA ALA A 50 25.74 -23.37 12.90
C ALA A 50 25.73 -22.19 13.89
N LYS A 51 26.15 -20.98 13.45
CA LYS A 51 26.13 -19.74 14.24
C LYS A 51 24.94 -18.83 13.86
N GLY A 52 23.94 -19.39 13.18
CA GLY A 52 22.74 -18.68 12.73
C GLY A 52 22.80 -18.25 11.26
N PRO A 53 21.81 -17.45 10.81
CA PRO A 53 21.75 -17.02 9.41
C PRO A 53 22.87 -16.04 9.07
N ARG A 54 23.40 -16.17 7.85
CA ARG A 54 24.36 -15.25 7.24
C ARG A 54 23.83 -14.83 5.87
N ILE A 55 23.82 -13.53 5.59
CA ILE A 55 23.51 -12.96 4.28
C ILE A 55 24.84 -12.53 3.69
N LEU A 56 25.25 -13.11 2.58
CA LEU A 56 26.50 -12.80 1.88
C LEU A 56 26.24 -11.69 0.86
N ASP A 57 27.09 -10.66 0.83
CA ASP A 57 26.91 -9.51 -0.08
C ASP A 57 26.84 -9.97 -1.54
N ASN A 58 27.88 -10.68 -2.00
CA ASN A 58 27.90 -11.40 -3.27
C ASN A 58 28.23 -12.87 -3.05
N ALA A 59 27.54 -13.74 -3.76
CA ALA A 59 27.82 -15.17 -3.74
C ALA A 59 27.69 -15.78 -5.14
N ARG A 60 28.62 -16.65 -5.52
CA ARG A 60 28.48 -17.53 -6.68
C ARG A 60 27.88 -18.84 -6.21
N THR A 61 26.73 -19.21 -6.76
CA THR A 61 26.00 -20.43 -6.39
C THR A 61 26.13 -21.55 -7.42
N ALA A 62 26.66 -21.24 -8.60
CA ALA A 62 26.95 -22.22 -9.64
C ALA A 62 28.30 -22.91 -9.36
N GLY A 63 28.30 -24.22 -9.12
CA GLY A 63 29.51 -25.03 -8.99
C GLY A 63 29.52 -26.00 -7.81
N GLN A 64 30.73 -26.40 -7.38
CA GLN A 64 30.97 -27.36 -6.29
C GLN A 64 30.81 -26.78 -4.87
N GLY A 65 30.15 -25.62 -4.74
CA GLY A 65 29.86 -24.97 -3.47
C GLY A 65 29.77 -23.45 -3.63
N ILE A 66 29.46 -22.75 -2.53
CA ILE A 66 29.24 -21.30 -2.57
C ILE A 66 30.57 -20.56 -2.49
N GLU A 67 30.83 -19.68 -3.45
CA GLU A 67 31.95 -18.72 -3.37
C GLU A 67 31.40 -17.38 -2.90
N SER A 68 31.79 -16.91 -1.71
CA SER A 68 31.33 -15.63 -1.16
C SER A 68 32.35 -14.53 -1.31
N VAL A 69 31.88 -13.30 -1.54
CA VAL A 69 32.70 -12.09 -1.54
C VAL A 69 32.01 -11.03 -0.69
N GLU A 70 32.70 -10.54 0.33
CA GLU A 70 32.29 -9.44 1.20
C GLU A 70 33.17 -8.22 0.91
N ARG A 71 32.60 -7.01 0.83
CA ARG A 71 33.34 -5.79 0.47
C ARG A 71 33.11 -4.67 1.48
N LYS A 72 34.21 -4.07 1.97
CA LYS A 72 34.16 -2.93 2.90
C LYS A 72 34.94 -1.75 2.35
N SER A 73 34.22 -0.71 1.93
CA SER A 73 34.76 0.55 1.41
C SER A 73 35.11 1.59 2.49
N GLY A 74 35.25 1.17 3.75
CA GLY A 74 35.41 2.12 4.83
C GLY A 74 35.84 1.48 6.13
N ARG A 75 35.73 2.24 7.22
CA ARG A 75 35.97 1.74 8.57
C ARG A 75 35.15 0.47 8.82
N VAL A 76 35.85 -0.59 9.21
CA VAL A 76 35.24 -1.88 9.56
C VAL A 76 34.69 -1.81 11.00
N ASN A 77 33.45 -2.25 11.18
CA ASN A 77 32.83 -2.33 12.51
C ASN A 77 33.30 -3.62 13.21
N GLU A 78 34.03 -3.48 14.32
CA GLU A 78 34.64 -4.63 15.01
C GLU A 78 33.61 -5.70 15.40
N ARG A 79 32.51 -5.31 16.06
CA ARG A 79 31.53 -6.25 16.60
C ARG A 79 30.83 -7.01 15.49
N GLU A 80 30.33 -6.29 14.49
CA GLU A 80 29.58 -6.87 13.38
C GLU A 80 30.47 -7.76 12.51
N SER A 81 31.67 -7.29 12.17
CA SER A 81 32.58 -8.07 11.33
C SER A 81 33.08 -9.33 12.02
N ARG A 82 33.32 -9.30 13.33
CA ARG A 82 33.66 -10.53 14.09
C ARG A 82 32.54 -11.55 14.05
N GLU A 83 31.29 -11.12 14.18
CA GLU A 83 30.13 -12.02 14.08
C GLU A 83 29.99 -12.61 12.66
N GLN A 84 30.18 -11.78 11.63
CA GLN A 84 30.13 -12.21 10.23
C GLN A 84 31.25 -13.21 9.90
N ILE A 85 32.49 -12.94 10.31
CA ILE A 85 33.64 -13.85 10.12
C ILE A 85 33.39 -15.18 10.84
N ALA A 86 32.88 -15.15 12.08
CA ALA A 86 32.56 -16.38 12.82
C ALA A 86 31.49 -17.23 12.11
N LYS A 87 30.49 -16.60 11.49
CA LYS A 87 29.47 -17.29 10.68
C LYS A 87 30.06 -17.87 9.40
N GLU A 88 30.93 -17.13 8.71
CA GLU A 88 31.61 -17.64 7.51
C GLU A 88 32.55 -18.79 7.81
N HIS A 89 33.35 -18.70 8.86
CA HIS A 89 34.16 -19.81 9.34
C HIS A 89 33.31 -21.06 9.58
N ALA A 90 32.15 -20.92 10.23
CA ALA A 90 31.22 -22.03 10.44
C ALA A 90 30.63 -22.56 9.11
N GLY A 91 30.30 -21.69 8.16
CA GLY A 91 29.83 -22.07 6.83
C GLY A 91 30.89 -22.82 6.01
N ILE A 92 32.16 -22.42 6.12
CA ILE A 92 33.30 -23.09 5.47
C ILE A 92 33.55 -24.46 6.11
N ALA A 93 33.53 -24.54 7.45
CA ALA A 93 33.72 -25.78 8.19
C ALA A 93 32.62 -26.82 7.88
N ALA A 94 31.38 -26.35 7.67
CA ALA A 94 30.25 -27.19 7.26
C ALA A 94 30.24 -27.55 5.76
N GLY A 95 31.19 -27.05 4.97
CA GLY A 95 31.24 -27.28 3.52
C GLY A 95 30.17 -26.54 2.72
N GLN A 96 29.42 -25.62 3.33
CA GLN A 96 28.42 -24.80 2.65
C GLN A 96 29.09 -23.72 1.80
N ILE A 97 30.13 -23.08 2.35
CA ILE A 97 30.96 -22.11 1.65
C ILE A 97 32.23 -22.83 1.18
N ALA A 98 32.43 -22.89 -0.13
CA ALA A 98 33.64 -23.44 -0.72
C ALA A 98 34.83 -22.49 -0.53
N ARG A 99 34.62 -21.19 -0.75
CA ARG A 99 35.62 -20.13 -0.62
C ARG A 99 34.95 -18.83 -0.17
N SER A 100 35.62 -18.04 0.67
CA SER A 100 35.20 -16.69 1.03
C SER A 100 36.33 -15.69 0.86
N ARG A 101 36.04 -14.54 0.26
CA ARG A 101 36.98 -13.43 0.09
C ARG A 101 36.42 -12.16 0.72
N TRP A 102 37.18 -11.55 1.63
CA TRP A 102 36.89 -10.24 2.20
C TRP A 102 37.81 -9.19 1.57
N GLU A 103 37.23 -8.15 0.98
CA GLU A 103 37.96 -7.04 0.39
C GLU A 103 37.82 -5.79 1.27
N THR A 104 38.94 -5.22 1.72
CA THR A 104 38.99 -3.93 2.44
C THR A 104 39.86 -2.94 1.68
N VAL A 105 39.57 -1.65 1.79
CA VAL A 105 40.39 -0.61 1.12
C VAL A 105 41.61 -0.24 1.96
N ALA A 106 42.76 -0.09 1.28
CA ALA A 106 44.02 0.25 1.91
C ALA A 106 43.95 1.57 2.69
N GLY A 107 44.52 1.58 3.89
CA GLY A 107 44.51 2.74 4.77
C GLY A 107 43.17 3.02 5.49
N GLU A 108 42.07 2.32 5.14
CA GLU A 108 40.86 2.38 5.95
C GLU A 108 41.05 1.62 7.28
N LYS A 109 40.43 2.12 8.35
CA LYS A 109 40.62 1.54 9.68
C LYS A 109 39.95 0.17 9.79
N VAL A 110 40.77 -0.88 9.89
CA VAL A 110 40.39 -2.23 10.32
C VAL A 110 40.89 -2.43 11.76
N PRO A 111 39.99 -2.66 12.74
CA PRO A 111 40.40 -2.93 14.12
C PRO A 111 41.36 -4.13 14.21
N ASP A 112 42.40 -4.05 15.05
CA ASP A 112 43.45 -5.08 15.14
C ASP A 112 42.88 -6.47 15.45
N LYS A 113 41.94 -6.54 16.41
CA LYS A 113 41.23 -7.78 16.75
C LYS A 113 40.45 -8.38 15.58
N THR A 114 39.95 -7.55 14.66
CA THR A 114 39.28 -8.05 13.45
C THR A 114 40.30 -8.57 12.45
N ARG A 115 41.44 -7.89 12.30
CA ARG A 115 42.54 -8.32 11.41
C ARG A 115 43.15 -9.64 11.88
N GLU A 116 43.43 -9.77 13.18
CA GLU A 116 43.88 -11.02 13.81
C GLU A 116 42.88 -12.15 13.54
N LEU A 117 41.59 -11.91 13.77
CA LEU A 117 40.55 -12.92 13.50
C LEU A 117 40.47 -13.32 12.01
N MET A 118 40.63 -12.37 11.09
CA MET A 118 40.66 -12.66 9.65
C MET A 118 41.84 -13.57 9.30
N GLN A 119 43.03 -13.30 9.87
CA GLN A 119 44.23 -14.10 9.68
C GLN A 119 44.05 -15.51 10.27
N ASP A 120 43.62 -15.60 11.53
CA ASP A 120 43.35 -16.88 12.21
C ASP A 120 42.34 -17.73 11.42
N THR A 121 41.31 -17.09 10.85
CA THR A 121 40.29 -17.77 10.02
C THR A 121 40.88 -18.25 8.70
N ALA A 122 41.74 -17.46 8.06
CA ALA A 122 42.43 -17.88 6.83
C ALA A 122 43.30 -19.13 7.08
N ASP A 123 44.06 -19.13 8.17
CA ASP A 123 44.93 -20.24 8.55
C ASP A 123 44.12 -21.49 8.93
N ALA A 124 43.09 -21.34 9.78
CA ALA A 124 42.23 -22.44 10.21
C ALA A 124 41.45 -23.10 9.05
N THR A 125 41.07 -22.32 8.04
CA THR A 125 40.32 -22.82 6.88
C THR A 125 41.20 -23.29 5.72
N LYS A 126 42.52 -23.37 5.93
CA LYS A 126 43.51 -23.78 4.90
C LYS A 126 43.40 -22.93 3.63
N GLY A 127 43.25 -21.62 3.79
CA GLY A 127 43.19 -20.65 2.69
C GLY A 127 41.86 -20.59 1.93
N LYS A 128 40.81 -21.27 2.42
CA LYS A 128 39.45 -21.10 1.87
C LYS A 128 38.85 -19.74 2.21
N PHE A 129 39.23 -19.16 3.35
CA PHE A 129 38.98 -17.76 3.67
C PHE A 129 40.19 -16.91 3.28
N GLN A 130 39.96 -15.76 2.65
CA GLN A 130 41.00 -14.85 2.21
C GLN A 130 40.63 -13.39 2.54
N HIS A 131 41.56 -12.65 3.11
CA HIS A 131 41.46 -11.19 3.25
C HIS A 131 42.36 -10.52 2.22
N VAL A 132 41.81 -9.60 1.44
CA VAL A 132 42.51 -8.88 0.38
C VAL A 132 42.39 -7.37 0.63
N GLU A 133 43.52 -6.70 0.71
CA GLU A 133 43.59 -5.25 0.79
C GLU A 133 43.67 -4.65 -0.62
N ILE A 134 42.68 -3.83 -0.96
CA ILE A 134 42.53 -3.20 -2.27
C ILE A 134 43.18 -1.82 -2.23
N SER A 135 44.00 -1.48 -3.23
CA SER A 135 44.60 -0.14 -3.30
C SER A 135 43.53 0.96 -3.38
N ARG A 136 43.85 2.14 -2.82
CA ARG A 136 42.93 3.29 -2.83
C ARG A 136 42.59 3.74 -4.26
N GLU A 137 43.54 3.64 -5.18
CA GLU A 137 43.33 3.89 -6.60
C GLU A 137 42.32 2.93 -7.23
N ALA A 138 42.46 1.62 -6.98
CA ALA A 138 41.49 0.63 -7.46
C ALA A 138 40.10 0.84 -6.83
N ALA A 139 40.06 1.22 -5.56
CA ALA A 139 38.80 1.55 -4.90
C ALA A 139 38.13 2.81 -5.48
N ALA A 140 38.91 3.84 -5.84
CA ALA A 140 38.39 5.04 -6.50
C ALA A 140 37.80 4.72 -7.88
N ARG A 141 38.52 3.94 -8.70
CA ARG A 141 38.00 3.46 -10.00
C ARG A 141 36.71 2.67 -9.85
N ALA A 142 36.67 1.72 -8.92
CA ALA A 142 35.46 0.95 -8.64
C ALA A 142 34.29 1.87 -8.23
N MET A 143 34.51 2.86 -7.37
CA MET A 143 33.44 3.80 -6.99
C MET A 143 32.91 4.61 -8.18
N VAL A 144 33.77 5.04 -9.10
CA VAL A 144 33.34 5.75 -10.33
C VAL A 144 32.48 4.84 -11.21
N ILE A 145 32.93 3.60 -11.45
CA ILE A 145 32.18 2.60 -12.23
C ILE A 145 30.84 2.28 -11.57
N GLY A 146 30.83 2.05 -10.25
CA GLY A 146 29.60 1.74 -9.52
C GLY A 146 28.59 2.89 -9.59
N ARG A 147 29.05 4.14 -9.50
CA ARG A 147 28.18 5.31 -9.66
C ARG A 147 27.56 5.38 -11.05
N SER A 148 28.31 5.09 -12.12
CA SER A 148 27.75 5.06 -13.47
C SER A 148 26.74 3.94 -13.65
N LEU A 149 26.99 2.76 -13.07
CA LEU A 149 26.07 1.61 -13.14
C LEU A 149 24.74 1.89 -12.44
N VAL A 150 24.76 2.50 -11.25
CA VAL A 150 23.51 2.91 -10.57
C VAL A 150 22.76 3.94 -11.39
N SER A 151 23.47 4.90 -12.01
CA SER A 151 22.84 5.92 -12.85
C SER A 151 22.18 5.31 -14.09
N GLN A 152 22.84 4.37 -14.77
CA GLN A 152 22.27 3.63 -15.91
C GLN A 152 21.06 2.78 -15.51
N GLN A 153 21.10 2.15 -14.32
CA GLN A 153 19.94 1.43 -13.79
C GLN A 153 18.77 2.38 -13.52
N LEU A 154 19.01 3.59 -13.02
CA LEU A 154 17.96 4.59 -12.84
C LEU A 154 17.38 5.06 -14.18
N GLU A 155 18.19 5.16 -15.23
CA GLU A 155 17.70 5.42 -16.59
C GLU A 155 16.80 4.29 -17.12
N LEU A 156 17.11 3.03 -16.79
CA LEU A 156 16.27 1.85 -17.07
C LEU A 156 15.01 1.78 -16.17
N VAL A 157 15.04 2.35 -14.96
CA VAL A 157 13.90 2.43 -14.02
C VAL A 157 12.95 3.58 -14.35
N ARG A 158 13.42 4.67 -14.97
CA ARG A 158 12.55 5.77 -15.44
C ARG A 158 11.34 5.29 -16.27
N PRO A 159 11.46 4.36 -17.23
CA PRO A 159 10.32 3.75 -17.91
C PRO A 159 9.30 3.10 -16.98
N TYR A 160 9.75 2.37 -15.95
CA TYR A 160 8.88 1.70 -14.99
C TYR A 160 8.19 2.70 -14.05
N GLU A 161 8.87 3.76 -13.64
CA GLU A 161 8.30 4.83 -12.84
C GLU A 161 7.30 5.69 -13.64
N LEU A 162 7.57 5.94 -14.92
CA LEU A 162 6.60 6.50 -15.87
C LEU A 162 5.34 5.64 -15.94
N GLN A 163 5.49 4.32 -16.13
CA GLN A 163 4.36 3.38 -16.12
C GLN A 163 3.64 3.32 -14.76
N ARG A 164 4.32 3.56 -13.64
CA ARG A 164 3.70 3.61 -12.31
C ARG A 164 2.90 4.89 -12.13
N ALA A 165 3.44 6.02 -12.57
CA ALA A 165 2.76 7.31 -12.57
C ALA A 165 1.52 7.29 -13.47
N ASP A 166 1.61 6.69 -14.65
CA ASP A 166 0.48 6.55 -15.57
C ASP A 166 -0.61 5.64 -15.00
N ARG A 167 -0.24 4.51 -14.39
CA ARG A 167 -1.20 3.66 -13.65
C ARG A 167 -1.86 4.40 -12.48
N ALA A 168 -1.14 5.28 -11.79
CA ALA A 168 -1.72 6.12 -10.73
C ALA A 168 -2.72 7.15 -11.31
N ARG A 169 -2.39 7.78 -12.44
CA ARG A 169 -3.30 8.70 -13.15
C ARG A 169 -4.57 7.99 -13.63
N GLU A 170 -4.45 6.80 -14.20
CA GLU A 170 -5.61 5.99 -14.61
C GLU A 170 -6.51 5.61 -13.42
N ARG A 171 -5.90 5.25 -12.28
CA ARG A 171 -6.65 4.94 -11.05
C ARG A 171 -7.41 6.16 -10.55
N LEU A 172 -6.77 7.33 -10.53
CA LEU A 172 -7.43 8.58 -10.13
C LEU A 172 -8.56 8.96 -11.09
N ALA A 173 -8.36 8.75 -12.40
CA ALA A 173 -9.42 8.97 -13.39
C ALA A 173 -10.63 8.04 -13.14
N LYS A 174 -10.40 6.74 -12.88
CA LYS A 174 -11.45 5.78 -12.51
C LYS A 174 -12.17 6.18 -11.22
N ILE A 175 -11.43 6.62 -10.20
CA ILE A 175 -12.01 7.10 -8.94
C ILE A 175 -12.92 8.31 -9.17
N ARG A 176 -12.51 9.27 -10.01
CA ARG A 176 -13.34 10.43 -10.37
C ARG A 176 -14.63 10.03 -11.09
N VAL A 177 -14.57 9.05 -11.99
CA VAL A 177 -15.76 8.51 -12.66
C VAL A 177 -16.71 7.86 -11.65
N ILE A 178 -16.19 7.03 -10.75
CA ILE A 178 -16.99 6.39 -9.69
C ILE A 178 -17.60 7.44 -8.76
N ALA A 179 -16.85 8.46 -8.36
CA ALA A 179 -17.34 9.53 -7.51
C ALA A 179 -18.49 10.31 -8.19
N ARG A 180 -18.34 10.69 -9.46
CA ARG A 180 -19.40 11.34 -10.24
C ARG A 180 -20.64 10.44 -10.39
N ALA A 181 -20.46 9.13 -10.57
CA ALA A 181 -21.58 8.20 -10.65
C ALA A 181 -22.34 8.08 -9.31
N LYS A 182 -21.61 8.05 -8.18
CA LYS A 182 -22.21 8.05 -6.84
C LYS A 182 -23.00 9.34 -6.57
N GLU A 183 -22.43 10.50 -6.88
CA GLU A 183 -23.10 11.79 -6.72
C GLU A 183 -24.39 11.86 -7.55
N LYS A 184 -24.37 11.38 -8.80
CA LYS A 184 -25.58 11.28 -9.63
C LYS A 184 -26.62 10.33 -9.03
N ALA A 185 -26.20 9.18 -8.51
CA ALA A 185 -27.10 8.21 -7.90
C ALA A 185 -27.75 8.77 -6.62
N GLU A 186 -27.00 9.52 -5.81
CA GLU A 186 -27.52 10.21 -4.62
C GLU A 186 -28.54 11.28 -5.00
N LYS A 187 -28.23 12.15 -5.97
CA LYS A 187 -29.20 13.15 -6.49
C LYS A 187 -30.48 12.48 -6.98
N PHE A 188 -30.37 11.35 -7.67
CA PHE A 188 -31.53 10.60 -8.14
C PHE A 188 -32.35 9.99 -6.98
N ARG A 189 -31.68 9.47 -5.93
CA ARG A 189 -32.36 8.98 -4.71
C ARG A 189 -33.09 10.12 -3.99
N THR A 190 -32.46 11.28 -3.83
CA THR A 190 -33.08 12.45 -3.20
C THR A 190 -34.30 12.92 -4.00
N ALA A 191 -34.20 12.96 -5.34
CA ALA A 191 -35.33 13.29 -6.20
C ALA A 191 -36.48 12.28 -6.06
N GLN A 192 -36.20 10.98 -6.00
CA GLN A 192 -37.23 9.96 -5.76
C GLN A 192 -37.87 10.08 -4.37
N GLN A 193 -37.08 10.37 -3.33
CA GLN A 193 -37.61 10.61 -1.99
C GLN A 193 -38.53 11.82 -1.96
N PHE A 194 -38.15 12.90 -2.62
CA PHE A 194 -38.99 14.09 -2.77
C PHE A 194 -40.29 13.77 -3.51
N GLN A 195 -40.24 13.02 -4.60
CA GLN A 195 -41.45 12.58 -5.32
C GLN A 195 -42.37 11.72 -4.44
N LYS A 196 -41.81 10.77 -3.68
CA LYS A 196 -42.59 9.94 -2.75
C LYS A 196 -43.20 10.76 -1.61
N ALA A 197 -42.46 11.72 -1.06
CA ALA A 197 -42.95 12.62 -0.02
C ALA A 197 -44.07 13.53 -0.55
N ALA A 198 -43.91 14.08 -1.76
CA ALA A 198 -44.94 14.88 -2.42
C ALA A 198 -46.21 14.06 -2.72
N ALA A 199 -46.06 12.80 -3.16
CA ALA A 199 -47.18 11.89 -3.37
C ALA A 199 -47.94 11.60 -2.07
N ARG A 200 -47.24 11.26 -0.98
CA ARG A 200 -47.84 11.08 0.35
C ARG A 200 -48.53 12.34 0.85
N GLY A 201 -47.90 13.51 0.70
CA GLY A 201 -48.50 14.79 1.08
C GLY A 201 -49.81 15.08 0.35
N ARG A 202 -49.94 14.68 -0.93
CA ARG A 202 -51.20 14.80 -1.69
C ARG A 202 -52.27 13.82 -1.21
N GLU A 203 -51.87 12.62 -0.78
CA GLU A 203 -52.79 11.59 -0.26
C GLU A 203 -53.29 11.92 1.16
N ASP A 204 -52.42 12.48 2.01
CA ASP A 204 -52.74 12.81 3.40
C ASP A 204 -53.39 14.19 3.57
N ALA A 205 -53.23 15.12 2.61
CA ALA A 205 -53.86 16.44 2.61
C ALA A 205 -55.38 16.41 2.89
N PRO A 206 -56.21 15.59 2.20
CA PRO A 206 -57.64 15.54 2.48
C PRO A 206 -57.95 15.02 3.89
N ARG A 207 -57.16 14.09 4.42
CA ARG A 207 -57.34 13.57 5.79
C ARG A 207 -56.99 14.62 6.84
N TYR A 208 -55.93 15.38 6.62
CA TYR A 208 -55.53 16.47 7.51
C TYR A 208 -56.60 17.58 7.55
N VAL A 209 -57.10 17.99 6.38
CA VAL A 209 -58.17 19.01 6.28
C VAL A 209 -59.47 18.53 6.94
N GLN A 210 -59.81 17.23 6.83
CA GLN A 210 -60.96 16.65 7.51
C GLN A 210 -60.78 16.62 9.04
N ALA A 211 -59.61 16.20 9.52
CA ALA A 211 -59.30 16.18 10.96
C ALA A 211 -59.29 17.60 11.56
N GLU A 212 -58.77 18.58 10.84
CA GLU A 212 -58.76 19.98 11.26
C GLU A 212 -60.18 20.55 11.32
N ARG A 213 -61.03 20.25 10.34
CA ARG A 213 -62.45 20.60 10.36
C ARG A 213 -63.17 19.96 11.55
N ALA A 214 -62.92 18.68 11.84
CA ALA A 214 -63.49 17.99 12.99
C ALA A 214 -63.10 18.65 14.32
N ARG A 215 -61.82 19.01 14.49
CA ARG A 215 -61.34 19.76 15.67
C ARG A 215 -62.00 21.13 15.80
N GLN A 216 -62.17 21.85 14.69
CA GLN A 216 -62.87 23.14 14.72
C GLN A 216 -64.35 22.98 15.09
N THR A 217 -65.01 21.90 14.64
CA THR A 217 -66.39 21.62 15.07
C THR A 217 -66.48 21.27 16.54
N GLU A 218 -65.56 20.45 17.07
CA GLU A 218 -65.47 20.14 18.50
C GLU A 218 -65.30 21.42 19.33
N LEU A 219 -64.31 22.26 18.99
CA LEU A 219 -64.07 23.55 19.65
C LEU A 219 -65.28 24.48 19.60
N ARG A 220 -66.05 24.48 18.50
CA ARG A 220 -67.30 25.26 18.39
C ARG A 220 -68.40 24.70 19.29
N THR A 221 -68.56 23.38 19.35
CA THR A 221 -69.54 22.75 20.24
C THR A 221 -69.19 22.95 21.71
N GLU A 222 -67.91 22.92 22.05
CA GLU A 222 -67.40 23.17 23.40
C GLU A 222 -67.66 24.64 23.82
N ARG A 223 -67.38 25.59 22.92
CA ARG A 223 -67.73 27.01 23.12
C ARG A 223 -69.24 27.26 23.21
N ALA A 224 -70.06 26.48 22.51
CA ALA A 224 -71.51 26.57 22.61
C ALA A 224 -72.01 26.06 23.96
N LYS A 225 -71.46 24.95 24.48
CA LYS A 225 -71.77 24.43 25.84
C LYS A 225 -71.37 25.42 26.94
N ALA A 226 -70.23 26.10 26.78
CA ALA A 226 -69.77 27.12 27.73
C ALA A 226 -70.66 28.39 27.76
N ARG A 227 -71.46 28.66 26.73
CA ARG A 227 -72.38 29.82 26.69
C ARG A 227 -73.73 29.59 27.39
N VAL A 228 -74.04 28.36 27.82
CA VAL A 228 -75.33 28.01 28.46
C VAL A 228 -75.31 28.18 29.99
N THR A 229 -74.15 28.51 30.59
CA THR A 229 -74.01 28.68 32.06
C THR A 229 -73.86 30.12 32.60
N PRO A 230 -74.39 31.21 31.99
CA PRO A 230 -74.24 32.54 32.58
C PRO A 230 -75.15 32.78 33.80
N GLU A 231 -76.20 31.98 34.02
CA GLU A 231 -77.03 32.10 35.23
C GLU A 231 -76.40 31.45 36.46
N ALA A 232 -75.74 30.30 36.30
CA ALA A 232 -75.06 29.60 37.40
C ALA A 232 -73.84 30.40 37.92
N GLU A 233 -73.09 31.05 37.03
CA GLU A 233 -71.94 31.90 37.42
C GLU A 233 -72.37 33.20 38.12
N ARG A 234 -73.53 33.79 37.75
CA ARG A 234 -74.06 34.97 38.45
C ARG A 234 -74.51 34.64 39.87
N ALA A 235 -75.13 33.48 40.07
CA ALA A 235 -75.50 33.01 41.41
C ALA A 235 -74.27 32.73 42.29
N ALA A 236 -73.22 32.11 41.73
CA ALA A 236 -71.98 31.84 42.46
C ALA A 236 -71.21 33.11 42.84
N ARG A 237 -71.16 34.14 41.97
CA ARG A 237 -70.52 35.42 42.29
C ARG A 237 -71.23 36.20 43.39
N ALA A 238 -72.56 36.17 43.43
CA ALA A 238 -73.33 36.83 44.50
C ALA A 238 -73.07 36.20 45.88
N VAL A 239 -72.88 34.88 45.95
CA VAL A 239 -72.53 34.18 47.19
C VAL A 239 -71.08 34.50 47.62
N ALA A 240 -70.14 34.54 46.67
CA ALA A 240 -68.74 34.87 46.95
C ALA A 240 -68.56 36.32 47.43
N GLU A 241 -69.27 37.29 46.84
CA GLU A 241 -69.20 38.69 47.30
C GLU A 241 -69.74 38.87 48.72
N LYS A 242 -70.79 38.12 49.09
CA LYS A 242 -71.34 38.16 50.45
C LYS A 242 -70.33 37.62 51.48
N ALA A 243 -69.63 36.53 51.15
CA ALA A 243 -68.60 35.92 52.02
C ALA A 243 -67.36 36.83 52.18
N VAL A 244 -66.92 37.51 51.12
CA VAL A 244 -65.80 38.45 51.19
C VAL A 244 -66.15 39.66 52.06
N ARG A 245 -67.41 40.13 52.02
CA ARG A 245 -67.86 41.26 52.86
C ARG A 245 -67.88 40.88 54.35
N GLU A 246 -68.36 39.68 54.66
CA GLU A 246 -68.39 39.13 56.03
C GLU A 246 -66.98 38.90 56.60
N PHE A 247 -66.04 38.45 55.77
CA PHE A 247 -64.64 38.26 56.17
C PHE A 247 -63.93 39.59 56.42
N LYS A 248 -64.26 40.63 55.65
CA LYS A 248 -63.68 41.98 55.81
C LYS A 248 -64.15 42.67 57.09
N GLU A 249 -65.40 42.46 57.50
CA GLU A 249 -65.90 42.96 58.81
C GLU A 249 -65.22 42.27 60.00
N ARG A 250 -64.92 40.97 59.87
CA ARG A 250 -64.17 40.21 60.91
C ARG A 250 -62.73 40.66 61.08
N LEU A 251 -62.09 41.19 60.03
CA LEU A 251 -60.70 41.67 60.10
C LEU A 251 -60.56 43.13 60.58
N SER A 252 -61.65 43.90 60.62
CA SER A 252 -61.65 45.28 61.15
C SER A 252 -61.80 45.39 62.68
N ALA A 253 -62.05 44.28 63.38
CA ALA A 253 -62.17 44.25 64.84
C ALA A 253 -61.10 43.34 65.46
N GLY A 254 -59.94 43.91 65.78
CA GLY A 254 -58.96 43.24 66.65
C GLY A 254 -57.52 43.34 66.16
N ALA A 255 -56.87 44.46 66.51
CA ALA A 255 -55.42 44.53 66.63
C ALA A 255 -54.94 43.64 67.78
N VAL A 256 -53.69 43.15 67.71
CA VAL A 256 -52.64 43.27 68.75
C VAL A 256 -51.46 42.33 68.43
N SER A 257 -50.32 42.98 68.17
CA SER A 257 -48.98 42.73 68.75
C SER A 257 -48.23 41.40 68.55
N ALA A 258 -47.19 41.53 67.73
CA ALA A 258 -45.76 41.32 68.02
C ALA A 258 -45.25 40.03 68.71
N GLY A 259 -44.21 39.46 68.10
CA GLY A 259 -43.14 38.80 68.86
C GLY A 259 -42.25 37.81 68.09
N LYS A 260 -40.97 38.19 67.94
CA LYS A 260 -39.76 37.33 67.89
C LYS A 260 -39.43 36.50 66.64
N ALA A 261 -38.32 36.91 66.01
CA ALA A 261 -37.29 36.03 65.43
C ALA A 261 -36.53 35.27 66.56
N PRO A 262 -35.56 34.35 66.30
CA PRO A 262 -34.94 33.93 65.02
C PRO A 262 -34.77 32.39 64.88
N GLU A 263 -34.34 31.88 63.71
CA GLU A 263 -33.31 30.82 63.67
C GLU A 263 -32.77 30.47 62.27
N LYS A 264 -31.55 29.93 62.31
CA LYS A 264 -30.57 29.62 61.26
C LYS A 264 -30.99 28.44 60.37
N THR A 265 -30.63 28.46 59.09
CA THR A 265 -30.36 27.24 58.30
C THR A 265 -29.35 27.48 57.15
N THR A 266 -28.16 26.90 57.34
CA THR A 266 -27.31 26.15 56.39
C THR A 266 -27.18 26.57 54.91
N ALA A 267 -25.93 26.88 54.53
CA ALA A 267 -25.44 26.97 53.16
C ALA A 267 -25.50 25.61 52.43
N GLY A 268 -26.16 25.61 51.28
CA GLY A 268 -26.21 24.51 50.34
C GLY A 268 -24.92 24.40 49.54
N ARG A 269 -24.36 23.20 49.53
CA ARG A 269 -23.19 22.74 48.78
C ARG A 269 -23.54 22.72 47.29
N GLU A 270 -23.03 23.66 46.50
CA GLU A 270 -23.12 23.58 45.03
C GLU A 270 -22.26 22.41 44.54
N SER A 271 -22.85 21.54 43.74
CA SER A 271 -22.19 20.33 43.27
C SER A 271 -21.07 20.70 42.27
N PRO A 272 -19.89 20.06 42.34
CA PRO A 272 -18.79 20.28 41.41
C PRO A 272 -19.09 19.81 39.96
N GLU A 273 -20.29 19.29 39.71
CA GLU A 273 -20.74 18.81 38.41
C GLU A 273 -21.39 19.93 37.59
N ALA A 274 -22.14 20.84 38.26
CA ALA A 274 -22.70 22.03 37.62
C ALA A 274 -21.61 23.01 37.15
N ALA A 275 -20.53 23.15 37.93
CA ALA A 275 -19.38 23.97 37.55
C ALA A 275 -18.60 23.39 36.35
N LYS A 276 -18.57 22.06 36.18
CA LYS A 276 -17.94 21.42 35.02
C LYS A 276 -18.79 21.54 33.77
N ALA A 277 -20.13 21.44 33.88
CA ALA A 277 -21.03 21.65 32.75
C ALA A 277 -20.94 23.09 32.21
N ALA A 278 -20.89 24.08 33.10
CA ALA A 278 -20.72 25.48 32.71
C ALA A 278 -19.39 25.75 31.99
N LEU A 279 -18.30 25.08 32.41
CA LEU A 279 -16.99 25.22 31.77
C LEU A 279 -16.98 24.61 30.36
N ILE A 280 -17.62 23.46 30.16
CA ILE A 280 -17.74 22.81 28.85
C ILE A 280 -18.53 23.69 27.88
N GLU A 281 -19.66 24.24 28.34
CA GLU A 281 -20.49 25.15 27.53
C GLU A 281 -19.74 26.44 27.15
N GLN A 282 -18.87 26.93 28.03
CA GLN A 282 -18.03 28.10 27.75
C GLN A 282 -16.95 27.80 26.71
N VAL A 283 -16.30 26.63 26.78
CA VAL A 283 -15.33 26.17 25.79
C VAL A 283 -15.96 25.96 24.42
N GLU A 284 -17.19 25.42 24.36
CA GLU A 284 -17.93 25.26 23.09
C GLU A 284 -18.31 26.61 22.46
N ARG A 285 -18.72 27.60 23.27
CA ARG A 285 -18.97 28.96 22.77
C ARG A 285 -17.71 29.62 22.22
N ASP A 286 -16.58 29.48 22.92
CA ASP A 286 -15.32 30.07 22.47
C ASP A 286 -14.79 29.40 21.20
N ALA A 287 -14.97 28.08 21.06
CA ALA A 287 -14.66 27.35 19.83
C ALA A 287 -15.55 27.79 18.65
N ALA A 288 -16.85 27.97 18.86
CA ALA A 288 -17.77 28.48 17.83
C ALA A 288 -17.44 29.92 17.41
N ARG A 289 -16.98 30.75 18.35
CA ARG A 289 -16.58 32.14 18.09
C ARG A 289 -15.27 32.24 17.31
N LEU A 290 -14.33 31.32 17.53
CA LEU A 290 -13.11 31.21 16.73
C LEU A 290 -13.40 30.70 15.31
N ALA A 291 -14.29 29.71 15.16
CA ALA A 291 -14.70 29.21 13.85
C ALA A 291 -15.38 30.27 12.97
N ALA A 292 -16.20 31.15 13.57
CA ALA A 292 -16.84 32.27 12.86
C ALA A 292 -15.86 33.39 12.45
N ARG A 293 -14.67 33.45 13.04
CA ARG A 293 -13.64 34.46 12.73
C ARG A 293 -12.68 34.00 11.62
N GLU A 294 -12.47 32.70 11.44
CA GLU A 294 -11.58 32.16 10.40
C GLU A 294 -12.26 31.93 9.03
N PHE A 295 -13.60 31.96 8.96
CA PHE A 295 -14.35 31.79 7.70
C PHE A 295 -15.41 32.88 7.49
N PRO A 296 -15.07 34.05 6.93
CA PRO A 296 -16.08 34.98 6.46
C PRO A 296 -16.80 34.38 5.25
N PHE A 297 -18.08 34.04 5.41
CA PHE A 297 -18.95 33.66 4.30
C PHE A 297 -19.07 34.83 3.30
N PRO A 298 -18.88 34.61 2.00
CA PRO A 298 -19.13 35.64 1.00
C PRO A 298 -20.63 35.93 0.90
N VAL A 299 -20.97 37.21 1.06
CA VAL A 299 -22.32 37.74 0.83
C VAL A 299 -22.66 37.65 -0.66
N PRO A 300 -23.83 37.11 -1.06
CA PRO A 300 -24.22 37.06 -2.46
C PRO A 300 -24.81 38.40 -2.88
N ASP A 301 -24.02 39.20 -3.61
CA ASP A 301 -24.50 40.39 -4.31
C ASP A 301 -24.72 40.11 -5.82
N LYS A 302 -25.97 40.39 -6.23
CA LYS A 302 -26.51 40.68 -7.57
C LYS A 302 -26.96 39.53 -8.50
N PRO A 303 -28.15 39.69 -9.13
CA PRO A 303 -28.67 38.77 -10.15
C PRO A 303 -27.96 39.02 -11.49
N ARG A 304 -27.48 37.94 -12.12
CA ARG A 304 -26.83 37.98 -13.43
C ARG A 304 -27.89 37.72 -14.51
N GLU A 305 -27.98 38.66 -15.43
CA GLU A 305 -28.89 38.67 -16.58
C GLU A 305 -28.78 37.40 -17.43
N GLN A 306 -29.93 36.97 -17.93
CA GLN A 306 -30.08 35.87 -18.87
C GLN A 306 -29.43 36.25 -20.20
N GLN A 307 -28.41 35.49 -20.61
CA GLN A 307 -27.93 35.48 -21.99
C GLN A 307 -28.42 34.18 -22.64
N THR A 308 -29.48 34.31 -23.43
CA THR A 308 -29.93 33.28 -24.36
C THR A 308 -28.90 33.17 -25.49
N VAL A 309 -28.17 32.05 -25.54
CA VAL A 309 -27.33 31.70 -26.70
C VAL A 309 -28.08 30.65 -27.51
N GLU A 310 -28.38 31.01 -28.76
CA GLU A 310 -28.93 30.13 -29.79
C GLU A 310 -28.08 28.87 -29.94
N VAL A 311 -28.76 27.72 -29.88
CA VAL A 311 -28.21 26.41 -30.20
C VAL A 311 -28.10 26.31 -31.73
N GLY A 312 -26.93 26.66 -32.26
CA GLY A 312 -26.54 26.29 -33.60
C GLY A 312 -26.03 24.85 -33.63
N GLU A 313 -26.74 23.99 -34.36
CA GLU A 313 -26.30 22.64 -34.73
C GLU A 313 -24.91 22.69 -35.39
N ARG A 314 -23.88 22.30 -34.65
CA ARG A 314 -22.59 21.89 -35.20
C ARG A 314 -22.27 20.51 -34.66
N SER A 315 -22.53 19.50 -35.48
CA SER A 315 -22.03 18.14 -35.30
C SER A 315 -20.50 18.16 -35.26
N THR A 316 -19.93 18.07 -34.06
CA THR A 316 -18.48 18.15 -33.84
C THR A 316 -17.80 16.79 -34.06
N PRO A 317 -16.67 16.73 -34.79
CA PRO A 317 -15.84 15.53 -34.95
C PRO A 317 -15.28 14.96 -33.63
N GLU A 318 -15.30 15.72 -32.53
CA GLU A 318 -14.90 15.27 -31.19
C GLU A 318 -15.77 14.12 -30.64
N LEU A 319 -17.05 14.03 -31.00
CA LEU A 319 -17.90 12.92 -30.55
C LEU A 319 -17.54 11.60 -31.25
N ALA A 320 -17.04 11.68 -32.48
CA ALA A 320 -16.56 10.51 -33.22
C ALA A 320 -15.21 10.01 -32.69
N GLU A 321 -14.35 10.91 -32.21
CA GLU A 321 -13.08 10.57 -31.59
C GLU A 321 -13.27 9.96 -30.19
N ALA A 322 -14.18 10.51 -29.39
CA ALA A 322 -14.55 9.92 -28.10
C ALA A 322 -15.13 8.49 -28.25
N ALA A 323 -15.97 8.26 -29.26
CA ALA A 323 -16.52 6.94 -29.54
C ALA A 323 -15.46 5.93 -30.03
N ARG A 324 -14.40 6.38 -30.73
CA ARG A 324 -13.27 5.53 -31.14
C ARG A 324 -12.42 5.12 -29.93
N VAL A 325 -12.10 6.06 -29.05
CA VAL A 325 -11.33 5.79 -27.82
C VAL A 325 -12.07 4.81 -26.91
N GLU A 326 -13.39 4.94 -26.80
CA GLU A 326 -14.20 4.03 -25.98
C GLU A 326 -14.26 2.61 -26.57
N ARG A 327 -14.34 2.47 -27.89
CA ARG A 327 -14.28 1.16 -28.57
C ARG A 327 -12.92 0.48 -28.40
N GLU A 328 -11.83 1.23 -28.55
CA GLU A 328 -10.47 0.69 -28.38
C GLU A 328 -10.21 0.25 -26.93
N ALA A 329 -10.71 1.01 -25.95
CA ALA A 329 -10.63 0.64 -24.54
C ALA A 329 -11.45 -0.62 -24.23
N ALA A 330 -12.63 -0.76 -24.83
CA ALA A 330 -13.47 -1.94 -24.68
C ALA A 330 -12.83 -3.19 -25.31
N GLU A 331 -12.18 -3.05 -26.47
CA GLU A 331 -11.48 -4.14 -27.16
C GLU A 331 -10.24 -4.60 -26.38
N LYS A 332 -9.42 -3.68 -25.88
CA LYS A 332 -8.30 -3.99 -24.98
C LYS A 332 -8.76 -4.68 -23.70
N ALA A 333 -9.91 -4.28 -23.15
CA ALA A 333 -10.48 -4.93 -21.98
C ALA A 333 -10.98 -6.36 -22.26
N ARG A 334 -11.52 -6.62 -23.46
CA ARG A 334 -11.90 -7.98 -23.89
C ARG A 334 -10.68 -8.86 -24.10
N ALA A 335 -9.67 -8.37 -24.83
CA ALA A 335 -8.41 -9.10 -25.03
C ALA A 335 -7.72 -9.45 -23.70
N GLY A 336 -7.74 -8.54 -22.73
CA GLY A 336 -7.21 -8.80 -21.38
C GLY A 336 -7.98 -9.87 -20.60
N ARG A 337 -9.31 -9.95 -20.76
CA ARG A 337 -10.14 -11.00 -20.13
C ARG A 337 -9.89 -12.36 -20.78
N GLU A 338 -9.83 -12.42 -22.10
CA GLU A 338 -9.53 -13.65 -22.84
C GLU A 338 -8.13 -14.18 -22.52
N ALA A 339 -7.12 -13.31 -22.41
CA ALA A 339 -5.77 -13.71 -22.00
C ALA A 339 -5.75 -14.25 -20.55
N ALA A 340 -6.50 -13.63 -19.64
CA ALA A 340 -6.61 -14.10 -18.26
C ALA A 340 -7.35 -15.44 -18.15
N GLU A 341 -8.36 -15.66 -18.99
CA GLU A 341 -9.11 -16.92 -19.06
C GLU A 341 -8.23 -18.06 -19.61
N LYS A 342 -7.51 -17.81 -20.72
CA LYS A 342 -6.52 -18.76 -21.26
C LYS A 342 -5.43 -19.11 -20.25
N ALA A 343 -4.96 -18.13 -19.46
CA ALA A 343 -3.98 -18.39 -18.41
C ALA A 343 -4.54 -19.25 -17.27
N ARG A 344 -5.82 -19.07 -16.91
CA ARG A 344 -6.50 -19.91 -15.91
C ARG A 344 -6.72 -21.33 -16.42
N GLU A 345 -7.12 -21.48 -17.67
CA GLU A 345 -7.31 -22.79 -18.31
C GLU A 345 -5.97 -23.56 -18.38
N ALA A 346 -4.90 -22.91 -18.85
CA ALA A 346 -3.56 -23.51 -18.87
C ALA A 346 -3.05 -23.88 -17.46
N ALA A 347 -3.36 -23.08 -16.44
CA ALA A 347 -3.01 -23.41 -15.07
C ALA A 347 -3.80 -24.62 -14.52
N GLN A 348 -5.10 -24.73 -14.85
CA GLN A 348 -5.92 -25.88 -14.49
C GLN A 348 -5.45 -27.15 -15.20
N GLU A 349 -5.08 -27.06 -16.47
CA GLU A 349 -4.52 -28.19 -17.22
C GLU A 349 -3.20 -28.68 -16.62
N ARG A 350 -2.29 -27.76 -16.24
CA ARG A 350 -1.05 -28.10 -15.53
C ARG A 350 -1.30 -28.77 -14.18
N ALA A 351 -2.30 -28.31 -13.44
CA ALA A 351 -2.67 -28.92 -12.16
C ALA A 351 -3.17 -30.36 -12.35
N ARG A 352 -4.03 -30.60 -13.36
CA ARG A 352 -4.51 -31.94 -13.72
C ARG A 352 -3.38 -32.85 -14.21
N ALA A 353 -2.45 -32.32 -15.00
CA ALA A 353 -1.27 -33.06 -15.46
C ALA A 353 -0.35 -33.47 -14.30
N MET A 354 -0.16 -32.60 -13.30
CA MET A 354 0.58 -32.95 -12.09
C MET A 354 -0.12 -34.03 -11.27
N GLU A 355 -1.44 -33.96 -11.13
CA GLU A 355 -2.24 -34.98 -10.42
C GLU A 355 -2.18 -36.34 -11.12
N GLN A 356 -2.31 -36.38 -12.45
CA GLN A 356 -2.13 -37.60 -13.22
C GLN A 356 -0.70 -38.16 -13.11
N ALA A 357 0.33 -37.31 -13.16
CA ALA A 357 1.71 -37.75 -12.98
C ALA A 357 1.96 -38.35 -11.58
N GLN A 358 1.27 -37.87 -10.54
CA GLN A 358 1.31 -38.47 -9.21
C GLN A 358 0.65 -39.86 -9.19
N LEU A 359 -0.50 -40.02 -9.85
CA LEU A 359 -1.22 -41.30 -9.93
C LEU A 359 -0.44 -42.37 -10.70
N HIS A 360 0.33 -41.98 -11.72
CA HIS A 360 1.12 -42.90 -12.54
C HIS A 360 2.54 -43.18 -12.02
N GLY A 361 2.86 -42.75 -10.79
CA GLY A 361 4.15 -43.05 -10.17
C GLY A 361 5.35 -42.37 -10.85
N VAL A 362 5.13 -41.25 -11.53
CA VAL A 362 6.19 -40.53 -12.24
C VAL A 362 7.24 -40.00 -11.24
N SER A 363 8.53 -40.09 -11.60
CA SER A 363 9.65 -39.63 -10.75
C SER A 363 9.45 -38.18 -10.26
N PRO A 364 9.82 -37.85 -9.01
CA PRO A 364 9.74 -36.49 -8.46
C PRO A 364 10.46 -35.43 -9.31
N GLU A 365 11.54 -35.82 -10.00
CA GLU A 365 12.33 -34.92 -10.85
C GLU A 365 11.53 -34.47 -12.09
N VAL A 366 10.81 -35.40 -12.71
CA VAL A 366 9.94 -35.11 -13.86
C VAL A 366 8.74 -34.28 -13.44
N ARG A 367 8.23 -34.48 -12.22
CA ARG A 367 7.18 -33.63 -11.62
C ARG A 367 7.65 -32.20 -11.40
N ASN A 368 8.88 -32.00 -10.96
CA ASN A 368 9.45 -30.66 -10.80
C ASN A 368 9.63 -29.95 -12.15
N LEU A 369 10.05 -30.67 -13.20
CA LEU A 369 10.17 -30.11 -14.55
C LEU A 369 8.80 -29.72 -15.16
N LEU A 370 7.77 -30.53 -14.92
CA LEU A 370 6.37 -30.20 -15.28
C LEU A 370 5.88 -28.95 -14.52
N ALA A 371 6.17 -28.85 -13.22
CA ALA A 371 5.78 -27.68 -12.40
C ALA A 371 6.44 -26.38 -12.87
N LEU A 372 7.68 -26.46 -13.35
CA LEU A 372 8.44 -25.34 -13.92
C LEU A 372 8.02 -24.99 -15.36
N GLY A 373 7.10 -25.76 -15.96
CA GLY A 373 6.68 -25.58 -17.36
C GLY A 373 7.76 -25.89 -18.38
N GLN A 374 8.81 -26.62 -17.97
CA GLN A 374 9.93 -27.02 -18.82
C GLN A 374 9.71 -28.37 -19.51
N ALA A 375 8.62 -29.08 -19.16
CA ALA A 375 8.21 -30.32 -19.79
C ALA A 375 6.72 -30.25 -20.15
N HIS A 376 6.37 -30.81 -21.32
CA HIS A 376 4.98 -30.97 -21.75
C HIS A 376 4.40 -32.28 -21.18
N PRO A 377 3.10 -32.30 -20.82
CA PRO A 377 2.47 -33.52 -20.33
C PRO A 377 2.48 -34.60 -21.42
N PRO A 378 2.63 -35.89 -21.06
CA PRO A 378 2.72 -36.99 -22.02
C PRO A 378 1.46 -37.14 -22.89
N THR A 379 0.30 -36.62 -22.46
CA THR A 379 -0.94 -36.54 -23.26
C THR A 379 -0.80 -35.65 -24.50
N ALA A 380 0.04 -34.62 -24.48
CA ALA A 380 0.29 -33.75 -25.63
C ALA A 380 1.03 -34.46 -26.78
N ALA A 381 1.71 -35.58 -26.50
CA ALA A 381 2.40 -36.37 -27.52
C ALA A 381 1.45 -37.25 -28.37
N VAL A 382 0.18 -37.42 -27.95
CA VAL A 382 -0.77 -38.31 -28.63
C VAL A 382 -1.67 -37.55 -29.62
N GLU A 383 -1.82 -36.22 -29.49
CA GLU A 383 -2.66 -35.41 -30.38
C GLU A 383 -2.00 -35.02 -31.71
N THR A 384 -0.67 -35.16 -31.83
CA THR A 384 0.00 -34.95 -33.12
C THR A 384 -0.30 -36.14 -34.04
N LYS A 385 -1.22 -35.96 -35.01
CA LYS A 385 -1.41 -36.90 -36.13
C LYS A 385 -0.04 -37.23 -36.73
N PRO A 386 0.28 -38.50 -37.04
CA PRO A 386 1.56 -38.87 -37.64
C PRO A 386 1.80 -38.07 -38.91
N GLY A 387 2.72 -37.11 -38.85
CA GLY A 387 3.18 -36.38 -40.01
C GLY A 387 3.89 -37.35 -40.94
N TYR A 388 3.53 -37.28 -42.22
CA TYR A 388 4.13 -38.03 -43.32
C TYR A 388 5.67 -37.94 -43.23
N ALA A 389 6.34 -39.08 -43.03
CA ALA A 389 7.79 -39.12 -43.06
C ALA A 389 8.27 -38.81 -44.48
N PRO A 390 9.19 -37.85 -44.69
CA PRO A 390 9.78 -37.62 -45.99
C PRO A 390 10.60 -38.85 -46.41
N GLY A 391 10.30 -39.38 -47.60
CA GLY A 391 11.01 -40.52 -48.17
C GLY A 391 12.48 -40.18 -48.40
N VAL A 392 13.37 -40.91 -47.72
CA VAL A 392 14.81 -40.81 -47.95
C VAL A 392 15.13 -41.59 -49.21
N GLU A 393 15.44 -40.85 -50.28
CA GLU A 393 15.94 -41.38 -51.54
C GLU A 393 17.30 -42.05 -51.32
N ARG A 394 17.33 -43.37 -51.56
CA ARG A 394 18.51 -44.20 -51.40
C ARG A 394 19.38 -44.08 -52.65
N GLY A 395 20.23 -43.06 -52.69
CA GLY A 395 21.28 -42.92 -53.70
C GLY A 395 22.38 -43.97 -53.51
N GLY A 396 22.51 -44.87 -54.48
CA GLY A 396 23.45 -45.98 -54.46
C GLY A 396 24.88 -45.63 -54.88
N THR A 397 25.78 -46.55 -54.48
CA THR A 397 26.99 -47.03 -55.18
C THR A 397 28.04 -46.02 -55.63
N GLY A 398 29.21 -46.06 -54.98
CA GLY A 398 30.44 -45.49 -55.51
C GLY A 398 31.66 -45.79 -54.64
N GLN A 399 32.38 -46.86 -55.02
CA GLN A 399 33.80 -47.19 -54.78
C GLN A 399 34.66 -46.26 -53.91
N GLY A 400 35.48 -46.83 -53.00
CA GLY A 400 36.60 -46.08 -52.42
C GLY A 400 37.43 -46.75 -51.33
N GLN A 401 38.22 -47.75 -51.72
CA GLN A 401 39.55 -48.09 -51.20
C GLN A 401 39.78 -48.48 -49.72
N ASP A 402 40.14 -49.75 -49.58
CA ASP A 402 40.99 -50.35 -48.56
C ASP A 402 42.12 -49.45 -48.05
N ARG A 403 42.18 -49.27 -46.72
CA ARG A 403 43.44 -49.11 -45.98
C ARG A 403 43.38 -49.88 -44.67
N ALA A 404 43.74 -51.15 -44.76
CA ALA A 404 44.31 -51.87 -43.63
C ALA A 404 45.73 -51.35 -43.37
N ARG A 405 46.05 -50.97 -42.12
CA ARG A 405 47.35 -51.23 -41.48
C ARG A 405 47.41 -50.70 -40.04
N GLY A 406 47.79 -51.60 -39.13
CA GLY A 406 48.73 -51.28 -38.07
C GLY A 406 48.16 -51.10 -36.66
N ILE A 407 47.67 -52.19 -36.06
CA ILE A 407 47.67 -52.34 -34.60
C ILE A 407 49.06 -52.83 -34.21
N ASP A 408 49.79 -52.05 -33.42
CA ASP A 408 51.01 -52.45 -32.73
C ASP A 408 50.69 -52.59 -31.22
N PRO A 409 50.72 -53.81 -30.65
CA PRO A 409 50.61 -54.00 -29.22
C PRO A 409 51.97 -54.43 -28.65
N ARG A 410 52.80 -53.47 -28.23
CA ARG A 410 53.86 -53.65 -27.20
C ARG A 410 54.56 -52.32 -26.89
N GLY A 411 54.11 -51.64 -25.82
CA GLY A 411 54.86 -50.57 -25.16
C GLY A 411 55.00 -50.91 -23.69
N ARG A 412 56.25 -51.11 -23.26
CA ARG A 412 56.68 -51.35 -21.86
C ARG A 412 56.38 -50.17 -20.95
#